data_AF-A0A916MK41-F1
#
_entry.id   AF-A0A916MK41-F1
#
_cell.length_a   1.000
_cell.length_b   1.000
_cell.length_c   1.000
_cell.angle_alpha   90.00
_cell.angle_beta   90.00
_cell.angle_gamma   90.00
#
_symmetry.space_group_name_H-M   'P 1'
#
loop_
_entity.id
_entity.type
_entity.pdbx_description
1 polymer ?
#
loop_
_entity_poly.entity_id
_entity_poly.type
_entity_poly.pdbx_seq_one_letter_code
_entity_poly.pdbx_strand_id
1 'polypeptide(L)'
;MPELPRASPETSPATLAWVALLLVLASIPAYADTPPGKHWIPVIELSDEFNTEVTDKTRWESSNRYYSGKKPGFYSDRNVRSNAGHLELWARAEDDPKAPAGYHGYTVAFVASKRLMRYGYVEV
;
A
#
# COMPACT_ATOMS: atom_id res chain seq x y z
N MET A 1 -24.08 60.48 -4.76
CA MET A 1 -24.42 59.05 -4.93
C MET A 1 -23.26 58.24 -4.36
N PRO A 2 -23.37 57.66 -3.15
CA PRO A 2 -22.38 56.68 -2.69
C PRO A 2 -22.85 55.25 -3.02
N GLU A 3 -21.94 54.45 -3.58
CA GLU A 3 -22.13 53.03 -3.87
C GLU A 3 -22.40 52.21 -2.60
N LEU A 4 -23.34 51.26 -2.68
CA LEU A 4 -23.58 50.26 -1.64
C LEU A 4 -22.40 49.28 -1.58
N PRO A 5 -21.95 48.87 -0.38
CA PRO A 5 -20.87 47.90 -0.24
C PRO A 5 -21.31 46.53 -0.77
N ARG A 6 -20.49 45.96 -1.65
CA ARG A 6 -20.67 44.62 -2.21
C ARG A 6 -20.39 43.59 -1.10
N ALA A 7 -21.44 42.93 -0.60
CA ALA A 7 -21.31 41.89 0.40
C ALA A 7 -20.46 40.73 -0.15
N SER A 8 -19.36 40.42 0.55
CA SER A 8 -18.60 39.18 0.33
C SER A 8 -19.46 37.99 0.76
N PRO A 9 -19.52 36.89 -0.01
CA PRO A 9 -20.25 35.72 0.41
C PRO A 9 -19.55 35.09 1.62
N GLU A 10 -20.12 35.29 2.81
CA GLU A 10 -19.73 34.53 4.02
C GLU A 10 -20.10 33.06 3.79
N THR A 11 -19.09 32.21 3.65
CA THR A 11 -19.27 30.76 3.57
C THR A 11 -19.69 30.25 4.95
N SER A 12 -20.95 29.86 5.07
CA SER A 12 -21.51 29.41 6.35
C SER A 12 -20.90 28.09 6.82
N PRO A 13 -20.83 27.82 8.13
CA PRO A 13 -20.38 26.53 8.67
C PRO A 13 -21.23 25.35 8.17
N ALA A 14 -22.50 25.58 7.82
CA ALA A 14 -23.35 24.58 7.19
C ALA A 14 -22.87 24.24 5.77
N THR A 15 -22.40 25.22 5.00
CA THR A 15 -21.84 25.02 3.65
C THR A 15 -20.56 24.17 3.71
N LEU A 16 -19.71 24.41 4.71
CA LEU A 16 -18.50 23.60 4.95
C LEU A 16 -18.84 22.16 5.36
N ALA A 17 -19.85 21.95 6.20
CA ALA A 17 -20.30 20.62 6.61
C ALA A 17 -20.86 19.80 5.44
N TRP A 18 -21.62 20.43 4.53
CA TRP A 18 -22.14 19.77 3.32
C TRP A 18 -21.03 19.42 2.31
N VAL A 19 -20.01 20.27 2.15
CA VAL A 19 -18.85 19.97 1.31
C VAL A 19 -18.02 18.82 1.89
N ALA A 20 -17.82 18.78 3.21
CA ALA A 20 -17.14 17.66 3.87
C ALA A 20 -17.92 16.34 3.71
N LEU A 21 -19.25 16.37 3.84
CA LEU A 21 -20.10 15.19 3.62
C LEU A 21 -20.04 14.69 2.17
N LEU A 22 -20.00 15.60 1.19
CA LEU A 22 -19.84 15.26 -0.24
C LEU A 22 -18.46 14.66 -0.56
N LEU A 23 -17.39 15.10 0.12
CA LEU A 23 -16.05 14.55 -0.05
C LEU A 23 -15.90 13.14 0.56
N VAL A 24 -16.61 12.84 1.65
CA VAL A 24 -16.61 11.49 2.27
C VAL A 24 -17.33 10.46 1.38
N LEU A 25 -18.27 10.88 0.53
CA LEU A 25 -19.01 10.01 -0.40
C LEU A 25 -18.26 9.68 -1.71
N ALA A 26 -17.12 10.32 -1.98
CA ALA A 26 -16.40 10.17 -3.25
C ALA A 26 -15.38 9.03 -3.28
N SER A 27 -15.10 8.37 -2.16
CA SER A 27 -14.24 7.17 -2.13
C SER A 27 -15.09 5.91 -2.33
N ILE A 28 -15.63 5.73 -3.54
CA ILE A 28 -16.14 4.42 -3.95
C ILE A 28 -14.92 3.64 -4.47
N PRO A 29 -14.44 2.60 -3.77
CA PRO A 29 -13.40 1.74 -4.31
C PRO A 29 -13.90 1.12 -5.62
N ALA A 30 -13.12 1.27 -6.69
CA ALA A 30 -13.46 0.76 -8.01
C ALA A 30 -13.10 -0.73 -8.09
N TYR A 31 -13.90 -1.57 -7.45
CA TYR A 31 -13.78 -3.01 -7.61
C TYR A 31 -14.20 -3.44 -9.01
N ALA A 32 -13.64 -4.57 -9.48
CA ALA A 32 -14.20 -5.23 -10.64
C ALA A 32 -15.68 -5.61 -10.39
N ASP A 33 -16.50 -5.63 -11.43
CA ASP A 33 -17.90 -6.06 -11.30
C ASP A 33 -17.96 -7.55 -10.92
N THR A 34 -18.80 -7.86 -9.94
CA THR A 34 -19.16 -9.24 -9.65
C THR A 34 -20.25 -9.72 -10.61
N PRO A 35 -20.32 -11.03 -10.90
CA PRO A 35 -21.47 -11.60 -11.60
C PRO A 35 -22.81 -11.24 -10.90
N PRO A 36 -23.94 -11.19 -11.63
CA PRO A 36 -25.23 -10.86 -11.04
C PRO A 36 -25.57 -11.72 -9.82
N GLY A 37 -25.98 -11.07 -8.72
CA GLY A 37 -26.33 -11.74 -7.47
C GLY A 37 -25.13 -12.28 -6.67
N LYS A 38 -23.90 -11.89 -7.01
CA LYS A 38 -22.68 -12.20 -6.24
C LYS A 38 -22.14 -10.96 -5.54
N HIS A 39 -21.21 -11.18 -4.61
CA HIS A 39 -20.48 -10.14 -3.89
C HIS A 39 -19.03 -10.58 -3.70
N TRP A 40 -18.13 -9.61 -3.54
CA TRP A 40 -16.73 -9.88 -3.21
C TRP A 40 -16.62 -10.41 -1.78
N ILE A 41 -15.77 -11.41 -1.60
CA ILE A 41 -15.39 -11.94 -0.28
C ILE A 41 -13.89 -11.75 -0.16
N PRO A 42 -13.40 -11.02 0.87
CA PRO A 42 -11.98 -10.78 1.03
C PRO A 42 -11.26 -12.09 1.41
N VAL A 43 -10.08 -12.30 0.82
CA VAL A 43 -9.19 -13.43 1.15
C VAL A 43 -8.20 -12.95 2.19
N ILE A 44 -8.56 -13.08 3.48
CA ILE A 44 -7.81 -12.50 4.61
C ILE A 44 -6.33 -12.93 4.63
N GLU A 45 -6.01 -14.13 4.17
CA GLU A 45 -4.63 -14.63 4.12
C GLU A 45 -3.75 -13.91 3.10
N LEU A 46 -4.35 -13.13 2.19
CA LEU A 46 -3.70 -12.35 1.13
C LEU A 46 -3.98 -10.85 1.23
N SER A 47 -4.73 -10.43 2.26
CA SER A 47 -5.09 -9.04 2.51
C SER A 47 -4.41 -8.55 3.78
N ASP A 48 -3.84 -7.35 3.73
CA ASP A 48 -3.19 -6.72 4.88
C ASP A 48 -3.21 -5.19 4.71
N GLU A 49 -3.60 -4.50 5.77
CA GLU A 49 -3.61 -3.03 5.83
C GLU A 49 -2.27 -2.48 6.34
N PHE A 50 -1.33 -3.34 6.75
CA PHE A 50 0.01 -2.98 7.22
C PHE A 50 0.02 -1.97 8.38
N ASN A 51 -0.97 -2.07 9.26
CA ASN A 51 -1.14 -1.19 10.42
C ASN A 51 -0.13 -1.46 11.56
N THR A 52 0.57 -2.58 11.54
CA THR A 52 1.57 -2.96 12.56
C THR A 52 2.98 -2.56 12.14
N GLU A 53 3.83 -2.18 13.11
CA GLU A 53 5.25 -1.84 12.88
C GLU A 53 6.13 -3.01 12.41
N VAL A 54 5.57 -4.22 12.42
CA VAL A 54 6.24 -5.45 12.01
C VAL A 54 5.39 -6.13 10.97
N THR A 55 6.02 -6.51 9.86
CA THR A 55 5.37 -7.28 8.79
C THR A 55 4.95 -8.66 9.32
N ASP A 56 3.69 -9.03 9.09
CA ASP A 56 3.14 -10.32 9.51
C ASP A 56 3.84 -11.48 8.78
N LYS A 57 4.82 -12.08 9.46
CA LYS A 57 5.59 -13.22 8.94
C LYS A 57 4.76 -14.49 8.80
N THR A 58 3.51 -14.54 9.24
CA THR A 58 2.62 -15.68 8.97
C THR A 58 1.99 -15.59 7.58
N ARG A 59 1.84 -14.38 7.03
CA ARG A 59 1.28 -14.12 5.70
C ARG A 59 2.33 -13.79 4.65
N TRP A 60 3.37 -13.06 5.03
CA TRP A 60 4.34 -12.50 4.11
C TRP A 60 5.74 -13.09 4.31
N GLU A 61 6.46 -13.27 3.22
CA GLU A 61 7.87 -13.68 3.19
C GLU A 61 8.70 -12.54 2.59
N SER A 62 9.69 -12.06 3.36
CA SER A 62 10.55 -10.92 3.01
C SER A 62 11.91 -11.34 2.44
N SER A 63 12.09 -12.62 2.13
CA SER A 63 13.31 -13.19 1.57
C SER A 63 12.97 -14.35 0.66
N ASN A 64 13.55 -14.44 -0.54
CA ASN A 64 13.26 -15.54 -1.43
C ASN A 64 14.33 -16.64 -1.33
N ARG A 65 13.93 -17.84 -0.88
CA ARG A 65 14.83 -18.99 -0.69
C ARG A 65 15.49 -19.51 -1.97
N TYR A 66 14.90 -19.25 -3.14
CA TYR A 66 15.35 -19.78 -4.43
C TYR A 66 16.05 -18.76 -5.30
N TYR A 67 15.81 -17.47 -5.05
CA TYR A 67 16.30 -16.39 -5.89
C TYR A 67 16.66 -15.17 -5.06
N SER A 68 17.96 -14.94 -4.84
CA SER A 68 18.47 -13.84 -4.02
C SER A 68 18.35 -12.44 -4.64
N GLY A 69 17.78 -12.33 -5.84
CA GLY A 69 17.63 -11.08 -6.57
C GLY A 69 18.36 -11.06 -7.90
N LYS A 70 18.17 -9.98 -8.68
CA LYS A 70 18.89 -9.78 -9.93
C LYS A 70 20.23 -9.14 -9.63
N LYS A 71 21.32 -9.87 -9.90
CA LYS A 71 22.69 -9.36 -9.75
C LYS A 71 22.86 -7.99 -10.46
N PRO A 72 23.56 -7.04 -9.83
CA PRO A 72 24.26 -7.18 -8.55
C PRO A 72 23.37 -6.94 -7.31
N GLY A 73 22.07 -6.67 -7.47
CA GLY A 73 21.14 -6.38 -6.39
C GLY A 73 20.69 -7.58 -5.57
N PHE A 74 20.85 -7.48 -4.24
CA PHE A 74 20.48 -8.52 -3.28
C PHE A 74 19.16 -8.22 -2.57
N TYR A 75 18.28 -9.21 -2.44
CA TYR A 75 17.07 -9.13 -1.61
C TYR A 75 17.43 -9.23 -0.12
N SER A 76 17.34 -8.11 0.60
CA SER A 76 17.59 -8.05 2.04
C SER A 76 16.28 -7.89 2.81
N ASP A 77 16.08 -8.70 3.85
CA ASP A 77 14.90 -8.65 4.72
C ASP A 77 14.83 -7.35 5.53
N ARG A 78 15.98 -6.67 5.72
CA ARG A 78 16.08 -5.35 6.35
C ARG A 78 15.42 -4.23 5.54
N ASN A 79 15.11 -4.49 4.28
CA ASN A 79 14.50 -3.54 3.37
C ASN A 79 12.97 -3.66 3.31
N VAL A 80 12.36 -4.44 4.21
CA VAL A 80 10.91 -4.59 4.31
C VAL A 80 10.48 -4.22 5.72
N ARG A 81 9.52 -3.31 5.84
CA ARG A 81 8.86 -2.99 7.11
C ARG A 81 7.42 -2.60 6.86
N SER A 82 6.54 -2.96 7.78
CA SER A 82 5.18 -2.41 7.83
C SER A 82 5.17 -1.32 8.88
N ASN A 83 4.50 -0.20 8.64
CA ASN A 83 4.48 0.92 9.56
C ASN A 83 3.27 1.80 9.25
N ALA A 84 2.53 2.24 10.28
CA ALA A 84 1.48 3.26 10.16
C ALA A 84 0.56 3.11 8.93
N GLY A 85 0.06 1.89 8.66
CA GLY A 85 -0.90 1.62 7.60
C GLY A 85 -0.30 1.50 6.19
N HIS A 86 1.02 1.29 6.09
CA HIS A 86 1.67 1.08 4.80
C HIS A 86 2.84 0.09 4.89
N LEU A 87 3.17 -0.48 3.73
CA LEU A 87 4.34 -1.32 3.54
C LEU A 87 5.49 -0.48 2.97
N GLU A 88 6.57 -0.37 3.74
CA GLU A 88 7.80 0.32 3.35
C GLU A 88 8.75 -0.68 2.67
N LEU A 89 9.15 -0.36 1.44
CA LEU A 89 10.07 -1.14 0.62
C LEU A 89 11.24 -0.25 0.21
N TRP A 90 12.46 -0.61 0.62
CA TRP A 90 13.65 0.19 0.31
C TRP A 90 14.57 -0.46 -0.71
N ALA A 91 15.28 0.39 -1.45
CA ALA A 91 16.56 0.07 -2.06
C ALA A 91 17.64 0.90 -1.36
N ARG A 92 18.78 0.28 -1.03
CA ARG A 92 19.87 0.93 -0.29
C ARG A 92 21.18 0.68 -0.99
N ALA A 93 21.98 1.74 -1.15
CA ALA A 93 23.36 1.63 -1.62
C ALA A 93 24.24 1.13 -0.47
N GLU A 94 24.27 -0.18 -0.28
CA GLU A 94 25.01 -0.86 0.77
C GLU A 94 25.41 -2.27 0.30
N ASP A 95 26.42 -2.83 0.96
CA ASP A 95 26.71 -4.26 0.89
C ASP A 95 26.05 -4.98 2.06
N ASP A 96 25.54 -6.19 1.83
CA ASP A 96 25.00 -7.04 2.89
C ASP A 96 26.00 -8.17 3.19
N PRO A 97 26.44 -8.37 4.44
CA PRO A 97 27.29 -9.51 4.80
C PRO A 97 26.68 -10.87 4.49
N LYS A 98 25.34 -10.95 4.35
CA LYS A 98 24.64 -12.16 3.95
C LYS A 98 24.59 -12.36 2.42
N ALA A 99 25.01 -11.37 1.63
CA ALA A 99 24.94 -11.42 0.18
C ALA A 99 25.94 -12.47 -0.38
N PRO A 100 25.48 -13.40 -1.24
CA PRO A 100 26.39 -14.32 -1.92
C PRO A 100 27.33 -13.62 -2.92
N ALA A 101 28.33 -14.34 -3.41
CA ALA A 101 29.25 -13.81 -4.41
C ALA A 101 28.53 -13.31 -5.69
N GLY A 102 28.94 -12.12 -6.14
CA GLY A 102 28.38 -11.45 -7.32
C GLY A 102 27.17 -10.55 -7.03
N TYR A 103 26.76 -10.43 -5.76
CA TYR A 103 25.85 -9.40 -5.29
C TYR A 103 26.64 -8.36 -4.49
N HIS A 104 26.49 -7.08 -4.83
CA HIS A 104 27.26 -5.99 -4.25
C HIS A 104 26.69 -4.63 -4.66
N GLY A 105 27.07 -3.59 -3.92
CA GLY A 105 26.80 -2.19 -4.23
C GLY A 105 25.38 -1.72 -3.90
N TYR A 106 24.38 -2.61 -3.89
CA TYR A 106 23.06 -2.29 -3.38
C TYR A 106 22.24 -3.51 -2.94
N THR A 107 21.34 -3.25 -2.00
CA THR A 107 20.29 -4.17 -1.56
C THR A 107 18.92 -3.62 -1.94
N VAL A 108 17.95 -4.50 -2.17
CA VAL A 108 16.55 -4.13 -2.46
C VAL A 108 15.60 -4.99 -1.65
N ALA A 109 14.34 -4.56 -1.56
CA ALA A 109 13.27 -5.28 -0.90
C ALA A 109 12.69 -6.41 -1.77
N PHE A 110 12.13 -7.43 -1.12
CA PHE A 110 11.29 -8.44 -1.73
C PHE A 110 10.19 -8.80 -0.75
N VAL A 111 8.94 -8.89 -1.22
CA VAL A 111 7.82 -9.40 -0.43
C VAL A 111 6.96 -10.30 -1.31
N ALA A 112 6.59 -11.46 -0.79
CA ALA A 112 5.61 -12.34 -1.41
C ALA A 112 4.65 -12.90 -0.36
N SER A 113 3.42 -13.20 -0.77
CA SER A 113 2.47 -13.92 0.08
C SER A 113 2.88 -15.39 0.21
N LYS A 114 2.66 -15.98 1.38
CA LYS A 114 2.87 -17.40 1.66
C LYS A 114 1.75 -18.29 1.14
N ARG A 115 0.60 -17.70 0.86
CA ARG A 115 -0.53 -18.36 0.18
C ARG A 115 -0.55 -17.93 -1.28
N LEU A 116 -1.10 -18.81 -2.11
CA LEU A 116 -1.26 -18.59 -3.54
C LEU A 116 -2.74 -18.43 -3.85
N MET A 117 -3.06 -17.51 -4.76
CA MET A 117 -4.38 -17.40 -5.36
C MET A 117 -4.29 -17.81 -6.83
N ARG A 118 -5.26 -18.61 -7.28
CA ARG A 118 -5.33 -19.02 -8.69
C ARG A 118 -6.07 -18.00 -9.55
N TYR A 119 -7.20 -17.51 -9.06
CA TYR A 119 -8.04 -16.50 -9.72
C TYR A 119 -8.67 -15.61 -8.65
N GLY A 120 -8.94 -14.35 -9.00
CA GLY A 120 -9.59 -13.39 -8.12
C GLY A 120 -9.27 -11.96 -8.55
N TYR A 121 -9.69 -11.02 -7.72
CA TYR A 121 -9.34 -9.62 -7.84
C TYR A 121 -8.24 -9.30 -6.82
N VAL A 122 -7.19 -8.59 -7.26
CA VAL A 122 -6.08 -8.13 -6.40
C VAL A 122 -5.87 -6.66 -6.68
N GLU A 123 -5.78 -5.88 -5.62
CA GLU A 123 -5.41 -4.47 -5.62
C GLU A 123 -4.36 -4.20 -4.55
N VAL A 124 -3.58 -3.13 -4.73
CA VAL A 124 -2.56 -2.62 -3.81
C VAL A 124 -2.61 -1.11 -3.81
#